data_AF-A0A3C1RU04-F1
#
_entry.id   AF-A0A3C1RU04-F1
#
_cell.length_a   1.000
_cell.length_b   1.000
_cell.length_c   1.000
_cell.angle_alpha   90.00
_cell.angle_beta   90.00
_cell.angle_gamma   90.00
#
_symmetry.space_group_name_H-M   'P 1'
#
loop_
_entity.id
_entity.type
_entity.pdbx_description
1 polymer ?
#
loop_
_entity_poly.entity_id
_entity_poly.type
_entity_poly.pdbx_seq_one_letter_code
_entity_poly.pdbx_strand_id
1 'polypeptide(L)'
;MIEILGEFLHQFPPDHDSLELTFTPTSRPIKQRWRNNRLSAHFVADYFSSFLPLDADNPSREKRIQQGKGAVSYVANELLENAMKFNDETVKSKIRFGIHFIENTHTVTAAIFATNSISLDGAKKFQSFIQELLYKDPNELYINQVEQSAEDDSDNASGLGLLTMINDYQAQLGWKFQSISDQIPIVLVTTMAQITV
;
A
#
# COMPACT_ATOMS: atom_id res chain seq x y z
N MET A 1 -6.48 -21.28 0.85
CA MET A 1 -7.74 -20.50 0.89
C MET A 1 -7.45 -19.06 0.43
N ILE A 2 -8.42 -18.36 -0.19
CA ILE A 2 -8.31 -16.94 -0.55
C ILE A 2 -9.43 -16.18 0.15
N GLU A 3 -9.10 -15.04 0.74
CA GLU A 3 -10.05 -14.10 1.35
C GLU A 3 -9.73 -12.68 0.87
N ILE A 4 -10.76 -11.89 0.60
CA ILE A 4 -10.65 -10.53 0.06
C ILE A 4 -11.48 -9.59 0.93
N LEU A 5 -10.92 -8.44 1.27
CA LEU A 5 -11.55 -7.39 2.06
C LEU A 5 -11.37 -6.04 1.36
N GLY A 6 -12.33 -5.12 1.52
CA GLY A 6 -12.27 -3.78 0.91
C GLY A 6 -12.32 -3.79 -0.62
N GLU A 7 -11.85 -2.72 -1.23
CA GLU A 7 -11.88 -2.45 -2.67
C GLU A 7 -10.64 -3.03 -3.36
N PHE A 8 -10.55 -4.36 -3.42
CA PHE A 8 -9.42 -5.05 -4.06
C PHE A 8 -9.69 -5.34 -5.54
N LEU A 9 -8.79 -4.92 -6.42
CA LEU A 9 -8.88 -5.24 -7.85
C LEU A 9 -8.47 -6.69 -8.11
N HIS A 10 -9.42 -7.49 -8.62
CA HIS A 10 -9.20 -8.91 -8.91
C HIS A 10 -8.31 -9.16 -10.13
N GLN A 11 -8.39 -8.28 -11.12
CA GLN A 11 -7.65 -8.36 -12.37
C GLN A 11 -7.24 -6.95 -12.77
N PHE A 12 -5.96 -6.78 -13.05
CA PHE A 12 -5.47 -5.60 -13.74
C PHE A 12 -5.64 -5.83 -15.24
N PRO A 13 -6.14 -4.83 -15.99
CA PRO A 13 -6.22 -4.93 -17.44
C PRO A 13 -4.84 -5.27 -18.03
N PRO A 14 -4.71 -6.31 -18.86
CA PRO A 14 -3.41 -6.72 -19.40
C PRO A 14 -2.83 -5.70 -20.40
N ASP A 15 -3.67 -4.82 -20.91
CA ASP A 15 -3.32 -3.84 -21.95
C ASP A 15 -2.80 -2.51 -21.36
N HIS A 16 -2.72 -2.40 -20.03
CA HIS A 16 -2.26 -1.20 -19.34
C HIS A 16 -0.81 -1.38 -18.86
N ASP A 17 -0.04 -0.30 -18.94
CA ASP A 17 1.33 -0.29 -18.42
C ASP A 17 1.32 -0.61 -16.92
N SER A 18 2.39 -1.26 -16.45
CA SER A 18 2.60 -1.52 -15.03
C SER A 18 4.08 -1.59 -14.71
N LEU A 19 4.41 -1.25 -13.46
CA LEU A 19 5.77 -1.39 -12.93
C LEU A 19 5.71 -2.23 -11.67
N GLU A 20 6.37 -3.39 -11.70
CA GLU A 20 6.50 -4.28 -10.56
C GLU A 20 7.96 -4.48 -10.17
N LEU A 21 8.23 -4.24 -8.88
CA LEU A 21 9.50 -4.47 -8.22
C LEU A 21 9.38 -5.66 -7.28
N THR A 22 10.45 -6.44 -7.19
CA THR A 22 10.53 -7.57 -6.27
C THR A 22 11.76 -7.43 -5.38
N PHE A 23 11.56 -7.60 -4.08
CA PHE A 23 12.60 -7.49 -3.07
C PHE A 23 12.80 -8.84 -2.38
N THR A 24 14.06 -9.21 -2.18
CA THR A 24 14.41 -10.37 -1.36
C THR A 24 14.64 -9.88 0.07
N PRO A 25 13.98 -10.47 1.09
CA PRO A 25 14.34 -10.22 2.48
C PRO A 25 15.79 -10.68 2.66
N THR A 26 16.69 -9.74 2.94
CA THR A 26 18.11 -10.03 3.24
C THR A 26 18.38 -9.71 4.69
N SER A 27 19.37 -10.34 5.33
CA SER A 27 19.78 -10.05 6.72
C SER A 27 20.31 -8.63 6.97
N ARG A 28 20.14 -7.70 6.02
CA ARG A 28 20.56 -6.30 6.17
C ARG A 28 19.66 -5.55 7.15
N PRO A 29 20.21 -4.61 7.94
CA PRO A 29 19.46 -3.83 8.92
C PRO A 29 18.26 -3.10 8.31
N ILE A 30 17.13 -3.10 9.03
CA ILE A 30 15.87 -2.49 8.60
C ILE A 30 16.01 -1.01 8.20
N LYS A 31 16.90 -0.24 8.87
CA LYS A 31 17.19 1.16 8.53
C LYS A 31 17.77 1.35 7.12
N GLN A 32 18.58 0.42 6.63
CA GLN A 32 19.04 0.45 5.24
C GLN A 32 17.93 0.06 4.27
N ARG A 33 17.00 -0.81 4.69
CA ARG A 33 15.80 -1.15 3.90
C ARG A 33 14.90 0.07 3.75
N TRP A 34 14.66 0.86 4.81
CA TRP A 34 13.83 2.07 4.75
C TRP A 34 14.33 3.15 3.78
N ARG A 35 15.65 3.38 3.72
CA ARG A 35 16.20 4.29 2.70
C ARG A 35 15.93 3.80 1.28
N ASN A 36 16.00 2.48 1.06
CA ASN A 36 15.68 1.88 -0.22
C ASN A 36 14.17 1.90 -0.51
N ASN A 37 13.33 1.79 0.53
CA ASN A 37 11.87 1.91 0.39
C ASN A 37 11.50 3.30 -0.11
N ARG A 38 12.02 4.35 0.55
CA ARG A 38 11.79 5.73 0.14
C ARG A 38 12.29 6.00 -1.28
N LEU A 39 13.46 5.46 -1.65
CA LEU A 39 13.97 5.55 -3.02
C LEU A 39 13.03 4.85 -4.02
N SER A 40 12.54 3.65 -3.69
CA SER A 40 11.64 2.88 -4.55
C SER A 40 10.29 3.59 -4.71
N ALA A 41 9.76 4.17 -3.63
CA ALA A 41 8.53 4.93 -3.64
C ALA A 41 8.65 6.20 -4.49
N HIS A 42 9.76 6.95 -4.34
CA HIS A 42 10.03 8.11 -5.21
C HIS A 42 10.18 7.70 -6.68
N PHE A 43 10.91 6.62 -6.96
CA PHE A 43 11.05 6.10 -8.32
C PHE A 43 9.69 5.73 -8.95
N VAL A 44 8.84 5.02 -8.21
CA VAL A 44 7.48 4.69 -8.68
C VAL A 44 6.63 5.94 -8.87
N ALA A 45 6.74 6.94 -8.01
CA ALA A 45 6.03 8.21 -8.17
C ALA A 45 6.52 9.04 -9.37
N ASP A 46 7.83 9.03 -9.65
CA ASP A 46 8.42 9.64 -10.84
C ASP A 46 7.92 8.93 -12.11
N TYR A 47 7.92 7.60 -12.10
CA TYR A 47 7.34 6.81 -13.19
C TYR A 47 5.84 7.12 -13.36
N PHE A 48 5.07 7.22 -12.27
CA PHE A 48 3.66 7.58 -12.32
C PHE A 48 3.42 8.96 -12.96
N SER A 49 4.29 9.93 -12.69
CA SER A 49 4.12 11.31 -13.17
C SER A 49 4.15 11.44 -14.70
N SER A 50 4.75 10.47 -15.42
CA SER A 50 4.71 10.46 -16.88
C SER A 50 3.32 10.17 -17.46
N PHE A 51 2.41 9.65 -16.65
CA PHE A 51 1.03 9.32 -17.03
C PHE A 51 0.01 10.41 -16.62
N LEU A 52 0.47 11.46 -15.93
CA LEU A 52 -0.36 12.59 -15.48
C LEU A 52 -0.31 13.78 -16.45
N PRO A 53 -1.37 14.60 -16.46
CA PRO A 53 -2.33 14.75 -17.55
C PRO A 53 -1.74 15.00 -18.95
N LEU A 54 -2.45 14.48 -19.95
CA LEU A 54 -2.23 14.58 -21.40
C LEU A 54 -2.56 15.97 -21.98
N ASP A 55 -3.31 16.80 -21.25
CA ASP A 55 -3.76 18.15 -21.64
C ASP A 55 -2.68 19.20 -21.36
N ALA A 56 -1.75 19.33 -22.32
CA ALA A 56 -0.57 20.19 -22.27
C ALA A 56 -0.86 21.68 -22.00
N ASP A 57 -2.05 22.17 -22.36
CA ASP A 57 -2.41 23.58 -22.33
C ASP A 57 -3.05 24.06 -21.02
N ASN A 58 -3.23 23.17 -20.02
CA ASN A 58 -3.85 23.54 -18.76
C ASN A 58 -2.85 24.20 -17.78
N PRO A 59 -3.04 25.45 -17.33
CA PRO A 59 -2.13 26.12 -16.39
C PRO A 59 -2.08 25.45 -15.01
N SER A 60 -3.04 24.59 -14.65
CA SER A 60 -3.01 23.82 -13.41
C SER A 60 -2.33 22.45 -13.55
N ARG A 61 -1.84 22.09 -14.74
CA ARG A 61 -1.19 20.79 -15.03
C ARG A 61 -0.05 20.49 -14.07
N GLU A 62 0.90 21.41 -13.91
CA GLU A 62 2.06 21.21 -13.04
C GLU A 62 1.63 20.95 -11.59
N LYS A 63 0.64 21.69 -11.09
CA LYS A 63 0.12 21.50 -9.75
C LYS A 63 -0.50 20.11 -9.57
N ARG A 64 -1.28 19.63 -10.54
CA ARG A 64 -1.87 18.28 -10.50
C ARG A 64 -0.81 17.19 -10.54
N ILE A 65 0.22 17.35 -11.39
CA ILE A 65 1.36 16.42 -11.46
C ILE A 65 2.07 16.35 -10.10
N GLN A 66 2.38 17.49 -9.49
CA GLN A 66 3.05 17.51 -8.18
C GLN A 66 2.18 16.92 -7.07
N GLN A 67 0.87 17.18 -7.07
CA GLN A 67 -0.06 16.60 -6.10
C GLN A 67 -0.19 15.08 -6.27
N GLY A 68 -0.40 14.61 -7.49
CA GLY A 68 -0.49 13.17 -7.80
C GLY A 68 0.81 12.43 -7.47
N LYS A 69 1.96 13.01 -7.83
CA LYS A 69 3.28 12.49 -7.47
C LYS A 69 3.47 12.42 -5.95
N GLY A 70 3.08 13.46 -5.23
CA GLY A 70 3.15 13.49 -3.77
C GLY A 70 2.30 12.39 -3.12
N ALA A 71 1.05 12.25 -3.58
CA ALA A 71 0.13 11.22 -3.12
C ALA A 71 0.66 9.80 -3.39
N VAL A 72 1.05 9.50 -4.63
CA VAL A 72 1.62 8.20 -5.00
C VAL A 72 2.90 7.92 -4.23
N SER A 73 3.78 8.90 -4.05
CA SER A 73 5.02 8.72 -3.29
C SER A 73 4.75 8.39 -1.81
N TYR A 74 3.76 9.02 -1.20
CA TYR A 74 3.38 8.73 0.19
C TYR A 74 2.83 7.31 0.30
N VAL A 75 1.80 6.99 -0.48
CA VAL A 75 1.12 5.69 -0.44
C VAL A 75 2.08 4.55 -0.78
N ALA A 76 2.92 4.72 -1.81
CA ALA A 76 3.97 3.76 -2.16
C ALA A 76 4.93 3.48 -1.00
N ASN A 77 5.36 4.53 -0.30
CA ASN A 77 6.30 4.40 0.81
C ASN A 77 5.67 3.63 1.97
N GLU A 78 4.48 4.02 2.39
CA GLU A 78 3.77 3.40 3.50
C GLU A 78 3.44 1.92 3.22
N LEU A 79 2.96 1.59 2.01
CA LEU A 79 2.67 0.20 1.65
C LEU A 79 3.93 -0.66 1.62
N LEU A 80 5.02 -0.15 1.05
CA LEU A 80 6.28 -0.88 0.98
C LEU A 80 6.93 -1.00 2.36
N GLU A 81 6.83 0.02 3.20
CA GLU A 81 7.30 -0.02 4.59
C GLU A 81 6.54 -1.08 5.40
N ASN A 82 5.21 -1.08 5.33
CA ASN A 82 4.37 -2.10 5.97
C ASN A 82 4.75 -3.51 5.48
N ALA A 83 4.87 -3.70 4.17
CA ALA A 83 5.24 -4.99 3.61
C ALA A 83 6.61 -5.45 4.09
N MET A 84 7.58 -4.54 4.24
CA MET A 84 8.91 -4.85 4.76
C MET A 84 8.93 -5.11 6.28
N LYS A 85 8.15 -4.34 7.05
CA LYS A 85 8.05 -4.44 8.52
C LYS A 85 7.43 -5.76 8.95
N PHE A 86 6.36 -6.18 8.26
CA PHE A 86 5.57 -7.35 8.65
C PHE A 86 5.94 -8.62 7.88
N ASN A 87 6.88 -8.57 6.92
CA ASN A 87 7.28 -9.77 6.20
C ASN A 87 7.84 -10.84 7.15
N ASP A 88 7.26 -12.03 7.13
CA ASP A 88 7.74 -13.16 7.91
C ASP A 88 9.13 -13.60 7.41
N GLU A 89 10.15 -13.43 8.26
CA GLU A 89 11.54 -13.75 7.92
C GLU A 89 11.86 -15.25 8.07
N THR A 90 10.97 -16.05 8.66
CA THR A 90 11.15 -17.51 8.77
C THR A 90 11.02 -18.19 7.40
N VAL A 91 10.31 -17.55 6.48
CA VAL A 91 10.19 -17.96 5.08
C VAL A 91 10.96 -17.00 4.18
N LYS A 92 11.67 -17.55 3.20
CA LYS A 92 12.37 -16.75 2.18
C LYS A 92 11.41 -16.24 1.09
N SER A 93 10.25 -15.75 1.48
CA SER A 93 9.26 -15.19 0.55
C SER A 93 9.74 -13.83 0.05
N LYS A 94 9.63 -13.60 -1.25
CA LYS A 94 9.92 -12.28 -1.82
C LYS A 94 8.76 -11.33 -1.56
N ILE A 95 9.09 -10.06 -1.33
CA ILE A 95 8.12 -8.97 -1.27
C ILE A 95 7.90 -8.49 -2.70
N ARG A 96 6.65 -8.42 -3.14
CA ARG A 96 6.28 -7.79 -4.41
C ARG A 96 5.72 -6.40 -4.13
N PHE A 97 6.00 -5.46 -5.00
CA PHE A 97 5.48 -4.11 -4.89
C PHE A 97 5.31 -3.56 -6.30
N GLY A 98 4.23 -2.83 -6.57
CA GLY A 98 4.03 -2.30 -7.89
C GLY A 98 2.91 -1.30 -7.99
N ILE A 99 2.79 -0.75 -9.19
CA ILE A 99 1.75 0.19 -9.57
C ILE A 99 1.16 -0.24 -10.92
N HIS A 100 -0.16 -0.21 -11.00
CA HIS A 100 -0.94 -0.37 -12.22
C HIS A 100 -1.71 0.91 -12.49
N PHE A 101 -1.97 1.17 -13.77
CA PHE A 101 -2.63 2.39 -14.22
C PHE A 101 -3.96 2.03 -14.85
N ILE A 102 -5.02 2.66 -14.38
CA ILE A 102 -6.36 2.51 -14.96
C ILE A 102 -6.75 3.87 -15.49
N GLU A 103 -6.68 4.00 -16.81
CA GLU A 103 -7.02 5.22 -17.53
C GLU A 103 -8.51 5.20 -17.91
N ASN A 104 -9.21 6.27 -17.58
CA ASN A 104 -10.52 6.60 -18.10
C ASN A 104 -10.43 7.91 -18.90
N THR A 105 -11.46 8.27 -19.66
CA THR A 105 -11.45 9.45 -20.57
C THR A 105 -11.03 10.76 -19.92
N HIS A 106 -11.15 10.92 -18.60
CA HIS A 106 -10.85 12.15 -17.87
C HIS A 106 -10.05 11.97 -16.58
N THR A 107 -9.74 10.73 -16.19
CA THR A 107 -9.07 10.45 -14.90
C THR A 107 -8.08 9.31 -15.05
N VAL A 108 -7.03 9.35 -14.22
CA VAL A 108 -6.07 8.26 -14.11
C VAL A 108 -6.11 7.74 -12.68
N THR A 109 -6.34 6.44 -12.52
CA THR A 109 -6.27 5.79 -11.22
C THR A 109 -4.96 5.02 -11.11
N ALA A 110 -4.16 5.36 -10.10
CA ALA A 110 -3.00 4.61 -9.68
C ALA A 110 -3.42 3.52 -8.69
N ALA A 111 -3.29 2.25 -9.07
CA ALA A 111 -3.48 1.12 -8.17
C ALA A 111 -2.11 0.63 -7.70
N ILE A 112 -1.73 1.04 -6.49
CA ILE A 112 -0.45 0.70 -5.86
C ILE A 112 -0.67 -0.50 -4.95
N PHE A 113 0.21 -1.48 -4.99
CA PHE A 113 0.09 -2.65 -4.14
C PHE A 113 1.44 -3.11 -3.60
N ALA A 114 1.40 -3.76 -2.43
CA ALA A 114 2.52 -4.48 -1.87
C ALA A 114 2.06 -5.86 -1.38
N THR A 115 2.86 -6.89 -1.63
CA THR A 115 2.61 -8.26 -1.17
C THR A 115 3.77 -8.76 -0.33
N ASN A 116 3.50 -9.21 0.89
CA ASN A 116 4.46 -9.85 1.77
C ASN A 116 3.87 -11.13 2.40
N SER A 117 4.73 -11.94 3.01
CA SER A 117 4.26 -13.04 3.85
C SER A 117 4.04 -12.57 5.28
N ILE A 118 3.05 -13.15 5.96
CA ILE A 118 2.80 -12.97 7.38
C ILE A 118 2.43 -14.31 8.00
N SER A 119 2.62 -14.44 9.31
CA SER A 119 2.13 -15.61 10.04
C SER A 119 0.61 -15.65 10.06
N LEU A 120 0.03 -16.84 10.28
CA LEU A 120 -1.43 -17.00 10.40
C LEU A 120 -2.02 -16.16 11.55
N ASP A 121 -1.31 -16.00 12.66
CA ASP A 121 -1.73 -15.13 13.77
C ASP A 121 -1.71 -13.65 13.37
N GLY A 122 -0.63 -13.22 12.69
CA GLY A 122 -0.53 -11.87 12.14
C GLY A 122 -1.65 -11.56 11.14
N ALA A 123 -2.00 -12.53 10.29
CA ALA A 123 -3.13 -12.40 9.35
C ALA A 123 -4.44 -12.17 10.08
N LYS A 124 -4.75 -12.98 11.10
CA LYS A 124 -5.99 -12.84 11.87
C LYS A 124 -6.09 -11.49 12.58
N LYS A 125 -4.99 -11.03 13.21
CA LYS A 125 -4.94 -9.70 13.83
C LYS A 125 -5.17 -8.60 12.82
N PHE A 126 -4.53 -8.69 11.65
CA PHE A 126 -4.69 -7.68 10.61
C PHE A 126 -6.10 -7.68 10.01
N GLN A 127 -6.69 -8.85 9.81
CA GLN A 127 -8.09 -8.97 9.37
C GLN A 127 -9.05 -8.34 10.38
N SER A 128 -8.90 -8.60 11.67
CA SER A 128 -9.72 -7.93 12.70
C SER A 128 -9.59 -6.41 12.64
N PHE A 129 -8.36 -5.89 12.51
CA PHE A 129 -8.13 -4.46 12.34
C PHE A 129 -8.81 -3.90 11.08
N ILE A 130 -8.71 -4.58 9.94
CA ILE A 130 -9.36 -4.16 8.68
C ILE A 130 -10.88 -4.14 8.84
N GLN A 131 -11.47 -5.12 9.52
CA GLN A 131 -12.91 -5.11 9.77
C GLN A 131 -13.30 -3.88 10.59
N GLU A 132 -12.57 -3.55 11.65
CA GLU A 132 -12.82 -2.31 12.40
C GLU A 132 -12.68 -1.06 11.53
N LEU A 133 -11.67 -1.01 10.66
CA LEU A 133 -11.43 0.07 9.71
C LEU A 133 -12.60 0.26 8.72
N LEU A 134 -13.23 -0.83 8.27
CA LEU A 134 -14.32 -0.79 7.30
C LEU A 134 -15.68 -0.43 7.92
N TYR A 135 -15.88 -0.64 9.22
CA TYR A 135 -17.18 -0.42 9.89
C TYR A 135 -17.26 0.84 10.75
N LYS A 136 -16.13 1.44 11.14
CA LYS A 136 -16.09 2.65 11.99
C LYS A 136 -15.76 3.90 11.16
N ASP A 137 -16.08 5.07 11.70
CA ASP A 137 -15.68 6.34 11.08
C ASP A 137 -14.13 6.45 11.07
N PRO A 138 -13.50 6.63 9.90
CA PRO A 138 -12.04 6.77 9.78
C PRO A 138 -11.45 7.93 10.60
N ASN A 139 -12.21 9.00 10.84
CA ASN A 139 -11.74 10.14 11.64
C ASN A 139 -11.70 9.79 13.13
N GLU A 140 -12.72 9.09 13.63
CA GLU A 140 -12.74 8.60 15.02
C GLU A 140 -11.61 7.59 15.25
N LEU A 141 -11.38 6.68 14.29
CA LEU A 141 -10.26 5.75 14.33
C LEU A 141 -8.91 6.46 14.33
N TYR A 142 -8.75 7.51 13.52
CA TYR A 142 -7.51 8.30 13.47
C TYR A 142 -7.21 8.94 14.82
N ILE A 143 -8.19 9.60 15.44
CA ILE A 143 -8.02 10.24 16.76
C ILE A 143 -7.64 9.19 17.79
N ASN A 144 -8.39 8.09 17.88
CA ASN A 144 -8.12 7.00 18.82
C ASN A 144 -6.71 6.42 18.64
N GLN A 145 -6.27 6.23 17.39
CA GLN A 145 -4.94 5.67 17.10
C GLN A 145 -3.82 6.65 17.45
N VAL A 146 -4.02 7.95 17.22
CA VAL A 146 -3.06 8.99 17.64
C VAL A 146 -2.94 9.04 19.16
N GLU A 147 -4.05 8.97 19.89
CA GLU A 147 -4.06 8.94 21.36
C GLU A 147 -3.34 7.69 21.89
N GLN A 148 -3.65 6.50 21.37
CA GLN A 148 -2.99 5.25 21.75
C GLN A 148 -1.48 5.27 21.45
N SER A 149 -1.08 5.85 20.31
CA SER A 149 0.34 5.95 19.93
C SER A 149 1.12 6.98 20.75
N ALA A 150 0.44 7.90 21.44
CA ALA A 150 1.05 8.86 22.35
C ALA A 150 1.19 8.30 23.78
N GLU A 151 0.35 7.32 24.14
CA GLU A 151 0.37 6.66 25.46
C GLU A 151 1.31 5.44 25.50
N ASP A 152 1.48 4.73 24.39
CA ASP A 152 2.41 3.60 24.24
C ASP A 152 3.65 4.01 23.43
N ASP A 153 4.83 4.07 24.08
CA ASP A 153 6.17 4.22 23.46
C ASP A 153 6.57 3.02 22.56
N SER A 154 5.63 2.10 22.28
CA SER A 154 5.85 0.90 21.47
C SER A 154 5.45 1.12 20.01
N ASP A 155 6.03 0.34 19.10
CA ASP A 155 5.83 0.32 17.63
C ASP A 155 4.37 0.11 17.12
N ASN A 156 3.38 0.34 17.98
CA ASN A 156 1.92 0.21 17.80
C ASN A 156 1.26 1.36 17.02
N ALA A 157 2.01 2.31 16.45
CA ALA A 157 1.50 3.26 15.45
C ALA A 157 1.04 2.60 14.13
N SER A 158 0.99 1.26 14.09
CA SER A 158 0.61 0.44 12.94
C SER A 158 -0.89 0.60 12.68
N GLY A 159 -1.23 1.41 11.68
CA GLY A 159 -2.62 1.73 11.33
C GLY A 159 -2.80 3.18 10.88
N LEU A 160 -1.98 4.10 11.42
CA LEU A 160 -2.01 5.52 11.03
C LEU A 160 -1.75 5.71 9.54
N GLY A 161 -0.77 4.97 8.97
CA GLY A 161 -0.49 5.05 7.53
C GLY A 161 -1.73 4.77 6.68
N LEU A 162 -2.51 3.72 6.99
CA LEU A 162 -3.72 3.37 6.26
C LEU A 162 -4.83 4.43 6.44
N LEU A 163 -4.98 4.97 7.66
CA LEU A 163 -5.95 6.03 7.94
C LEU A 163 -5.59 7.34 7.22
N THR A 164 -4.31 7.70 7.16
CA THR A 164 -3.83 8.86 6.38
C THR A 164 -4.11 8.67 4.89
N MET A 165 -3.93 7.45 4.35
CA MET A 165 -4.29 7.17 2.95
C MET A 165 -5.78 7.44 2.68
N ILE A 166 -6.66 7.04 3.59
CA ILE A 166 -8.12 7.25 3.46
C ILE A 166 -8.46 8.74 3.62
N ASN A 167 -7.97 9.40 4.68
CA ASN A 167 -8.41 10.75 5.04
C ASN A 167 -7.78 11.84 4.17
N ASP A 168 -6.48 11.77 3.91
CA ASP A 168 -5.74 12.84 3.23
C ASP A 168 -5.69 12.65 1.72
N TYR A 169 -5.77 11.40 1.26
CA TYR A 169 -5.62 11.05 -0.15
C TYR A 169 -6.85 10.37 -0.76
N GLN A 170 -7.92 10.18 0.02
CA GLN A 170 -9.15 9.52 -0.42
C GLN A 170 -8.91 8.14 -1.06
N ALA A 171 -7.87 7.44 -0.61
CA ALA A 171 -7.47 6.18 -1.21
C ALA A 171 -8.51 5.09 -0.92
N GLN A 172 -8.87 4.34 -1.96
CA GLN A 172 -9.68 3.14 -1.79
C GLN A 172 -8.75 1.97 -1.49
N LEU A 173 -8.88 1.40 -0.30
CA LEU A 173 -8.03 0.32 0.17
C LEU A 173 -8.68 -1.05 -0.06
N GLY A 174 -7.86 -2.02 -0.44
CA GLY A 174 -8.27 -3.41 -0.60
C GLY A 174 -7.18 -4.37 -0.15
N TRP A 175 -7.58 -5.55 0.32
CA TRP A 175 -6.67 -6.58 0.80
C TRP A 175 -7.04 -7.95 0.23
N LYS A 176 -6.01 -8.74 -0.08
CA LYS A 176 -6.14 -10.14 -0.45
C LYS A 176 -5.24 -10.99 0.42
N PHE A 177 -5.82 -11.94 1.12
CA PHE A 177 -5.12 -12.94 1.94
C PHE A 177 -5.16 -14.28 1.22
N GLN A 178 -4.00 -14.91 1.07
CA GLN A 178 -3.86 -16.20 0.39
C GLN A 178 -2.95 -17.14 1.17
N SER A 179 -3.50 -18.25 1.66
CA SER A 179 -2.70 -19.30 2.29
C SER A 179 -1.78 -19.97 1.25
N ILE A 180 -0.50 -20.14 1.58
CA ILE A 180 0.47 -20.79 0.68
C ILE A 180 0.21 -22.31 0.61
N SER A 181 -0.10 -22.92 1.76
CA SER A 181 -0.43 -24.34 1.91
C SER A 181 -1.15 -24.53 3.25
N ASP A 182 -2.02 -25.53 3.36
CA ASP A 182 -2.72 -25.85 4.62
C ASP A 182 -1.75 -26.37 5.72
N GLN A 183 -0.53 -26.74 5.34
CA GLN A 183 0.50 -27.24 6.26
C GLN A 183 1.45 -26.15 6.77
N ILE A 184 1.50 -24.99 6.11
CA ILE A 184 2.42 -23.91 6.45
C ILE A 184 1.57 -22.77 7.03
N PRO A 185 1.79 -22.34 8.29
CA PRO A 185 1.01 -21.28 8.92
C PRO A 185 1.42 -19.88 8.43
N ILE A 186 1.57 -19.73 7.11
CA ILE A 186 1.97 -18.52 6.42
C ILE A 186 0.90 -18.14 5.40
N VAL A 187 0.58 -16.85 5.41
CA VAL A 187 -0.38 -16.22 4.51
C VAL A 187 0.36 -15.15 3.71
N LEU A 188 0.15 -15.13 2.39
CA LEU A 188 0.52 -13.99 1.58
C LEU A 188 -0.59 -12.96 1.71
N VAL A 189 -0.23 -11.74 2.11
CA VAL A 189 -1.13 -10.61 2.12
C VAL A 189 -0.73 -9.65 1.01
N THR A 190 -1.67 -9.27 0.17
CA THR A 190 -1.53 -8.15 -0.75
C THR A 190 -2.39 -7.02 -0.22
N THR A 191 -1.76 -5.90 0.13
CA THR A 191 -2.45 -4.63 0.42
C THR A 191 -2.40 -3.76 -0.82
N MET A 192 -3.54 -3.20 -1.20
CA MET A 192 -3.72 -2.34 -2.37
C MET A 192 -4.32 -1.01 -1.94
N ALA A 193 -3.86 0.07 -2.55
CA ALA A 193 -4.43 1.40 -2.44
C ALA A 193 -4.65 1.97 -3.84
N GLN A 194 -5.85 2.46 -4.11
CA GLN A 194 -6.22 3.10 -5.36
C GLN A 194 -6.37 4.60 -5.12
N ILE A 195 -5.67 5.41 -5.92
CA ILE A 195 -5.75 6.88 -5.88
C ILE A 195 -6.14 7.38 -7.26
N THR A 196 -7.24 8.14 -7.34
CA THR A 196 -7.65 8.81 -8.57
C THR A 196 -7.04 10.21 -8.62
N VAL A 197 -6.41 10.56 -9.74
CA VAL A 197 -5.79 11.86 -10.00
C VAL A 197 -6.40 12.50 -11.25
#